data_AF-A0A7S4DZ34-F1
#
_entry.id   AF-A0A7S4DZ34-F1
#
_cell.length_a   1.000
_cell.length_b   1.000
_cell.length_c   1.000
_cell.angle_alpha   90.00
_cell.angle_beta   90.00
_cell.angle_gamma   90.00
#
_symmetry.space_group_name_H-M   'P 1'
#
loop_
_entity.id
_entity.type
_entity.pdbx_description
1 polymer ?
#
loop_
_entity_poly.entity_id
_entity_poly.type
_entity_poly.pdbx_seq_one_letter_code
_entity_poly.pdbx_strand_id
1 'polypeptide(L)'
;EGVEAKKQKREPLDNKNTMKKKATVTFTAKGRALEGWRALIPTPPKVFDAMSWPNVGLAKDAPQVSVGTEQAGDSTHALAASEEGEDEIPRIPSMRSLRSTKPSVLLKNNVVDLLYAYAFAKRLYNGDWEDDPHGVANVVFTLSDVLSRNAVFEKVVAAILSLLENAQRVPGTSQELSVWVLRDVALLLFHKTLVVRALWDLYTFLERVHVLTRSEIKEMRKKKARMKKQERMRRLRRQQPHEQQQQKHQAAASTPLKGPADAEPNPQPDSQPLAQQKHATTSTISRAPKIESQEDSTIVLTRLPSKTATAEDIWDAQVAAERKLEEKLHLTAGASAKETKHELNTRKAVKAKNQEREKGSPLQPSSVLDADIGCHEIASKETNSVQQMNKKKKMVLRKKKKGSLAQMAARKAVYFCAWANECFDEANLGDVGVLVSRKLHERCQSLEQAAETKTKM
;
A
#
# COMPACT_ATOMS: atom_id res chain seq x y z
N GLU A 1 -14.32 48.86 61.65
CA GLU A 1 -13.18 48.16 61.04
C GLU A 1 -12.68 47.16 62.10
N GLY A 2 -13.02 45.86 62.13
CA GLY A 2 -13.13 44.85 61.07
C GLY A 2 -11.70 44.42 60.69
N VAL A 3 -11.21 43.18 60.85
CA VAL A 3 -11.81 41.84 60.98
C VAL A 3 -10.72 40.93 61.60
N GLU A 4 -11.07 40.05 62.55
CA GLU A 4 -10.17 38.98 63.04
C GLU A 4 -10.83 37.61 62.89
N ALA A 5 -10.04 36.66 62.38
CA ALA A 5 -10.49 35.39 61.83
C ALA A 5 -10.88 34.36 62.91
N LYS A 6 -12.09 33.78 62.79
CA LYS A 6 -12.50 32.60 63.56
C LYS A 6 -12.57 31.35 62.69
N LYS A 7 -11.75 30.38 63.10
CA LYS A 7 -11.61 28.99 62.63
C LYS A 7 -12.86 28.19 62.99
N GLN A 8 -13.62 27.71 61.99
CA GLN A 8 -14.77 26.83 62.22
C GLN A 8 -14.38 25.35 62.09
N LYS A 9 -14.58 24.65 63.21
CA LYS A 9 -14.50 23.21 63.43
C LYS A 9 -15.86 22.61 62.99
N ARG A 10 -15.88 21.61 62.12
CA ARG A 10 -17.09 20.82 61.80
C ARG A 10 -16.91 19.39 62.31
N GLU A 11 -17.79 19.02 63.22
CA GLU A 11 -18.02 17.66 63.73
C GLU A 11 -19.01 16.89 62.83
N PRO A 12 -19.06 15.55 62.94
CA PRO A 12 -19.82 14.70 62.06
C PRO A 12 -21.26 14.51 62.55
N LEU A 13 -22.22 14.54 61.62
CA LEU A 13 -23.61 14.19 61.89
C LEU A 13 -23.82 12.71 61.57
N ASP A 14 -24.07 11.96 62.65
CA ASP A 14 -24.79 10.68 62.65
C ASP A 14 -26.14 10.83 61.93
N ASN A 15 -26.46 9.91 61.03
CA ASN A 15 -27.85 9.69 60.64
C ASN A 15 -28.14 8.20 60.49
N LYS A 16 -28.92 7.68 61.45
CA LYS A 16 -29.42 6.30 61.48
C LYS A 16 -30.78 6.22 60.79
N ASN A 17 -30.95 5.09 60.10
CA ASN A 17 -32.20 4.39 59.78
C ASN A 17 -33.23 5.06 58.84
N THR A 18 -33.49 4.38 57.73
CA THR A 18 -34.82 3.78 57.51
C THR A 18 -34.76 2.65 56.48
N MET A 19 -35.42 1.56 56.83
CA MET A 19 -35.63 0.35 56.04
C MET A 19 -36.29 0.65 54.68
N LYS A 20 -35.99 -0.15 53.65
CA LYS A 20 -36.98 -1.02 52.96
C LYS A 20 -36.41 -1.70 51.71
N LYS A 21 -36.62 -3.04 51.69
CA LYS A 21 -36.79 -3.94 50.53
C LYS A 21 -35.55 -4.26 49.67
N LYS A 22 -34.87 -5.35 50.07
CA LYS A 22 -34.10 -6.19 49.14
C LYS A 22 -35.07 -6.91 48.21
N ALA A 23 -35.06 -6.57 46.92
CA ALA A 23 -35.59 -7.43 45.88
C ALA A 23 -34.48 -8.39 45.46
N THR A 24 -34.49 -9.60 46.03
CA THR A 24 -33.69 -10.71 45.54
C THR A 24 -34.36 -11.23 44.27
N VAL A 25 -33.83 -10.84 43.11
CA VAL A 25 -34.21 -11.44 41.83
C VAL A 25 -33.33 -12.67 41.63
N THR A 26 -33.86 -13.84 41.96
CA THR A 26 -33.29 -15.13 41.55
C THR A 26 -33.57 -15.32 40.05
N PHE A 27 -32.54 -15.15 39.23
CA PHE A 27 -32.56 -15.65 37.85
C PHE A 27 -32.28 -17.16 37.88
N THR A 28 -33.34 -17.96 37.78
CA THR A 28 -33.21 -19.35 37.35
C THR A 28 -32.94 -19.35 35.85
N ALA A 29 -31.66 -19.40 35.48
CA ALA A 29 -31.24 -19.65 34.11
C ALA A 29 -31.55 -21.12 33.76
N LYS A 30 -32.71 -21.35 33.15
CA LYS A 30 -32.97 -22.60 32.43
C LYS A 30 -32.04 -22.63 31.21
N GLY A 31 -30.94 -23.36 31.35
CA GLY A 31 -30.12 -23.79 30.21
C GLY A 31 -30.97 -24.62 29.26
N ARG A 32 -31.32 -24.03 28.11
CA ARG A 32 -31.91 -24.74 26.96
C ARG A 32 -31.91 -23.93 25.65
N ALA A 33 -30.87 -23.12 25.41
CA ALA A 33 -30.76 -22.31 24.18
C ALA A 33 -29.41 -22.40 23.44
N LEU A 34 -28.43 -23.15 23.96
CA LEU A 34 -27.11 -23.30 23.33
C LEU A 34 -26.94 -24.57 22.47
N GLU A 35 -27.90 -25.51 22.50
CA GLU A 35 -27.78 -26.77 21.75
C GLU A 35 -28.25 -26.67 20.29
N GLY A 36 -29.10 -25.69 19.94
CA GLY A 36 -29.60 -25.53 18.56
C GLY A 36 -28.59 -24.95 17.57
N TRP A 37 -27.60 -24.17 18.04
CA TRP A 37 -26.68 -23.46 17.15
C TRP A 37 -25.54 -24.34 16.61
N ARG A 38 -25.20 -25.45 17.29
CA ARG A 38 -24.23 -26.42 16.78
C ARG A 38 -24.74 -27.16 15.53
N ALA A 39 -26.05 -27.20 15.30
CA ALA A 39 -26.65 -27.85 14.13
C ALA A 39 -26.73 -26.96 12.87
N LEU A 40 -26.53 -25.63 13.03
CA LEU A 40 -26.58 -24.65 11.93
C LEU A 40 -25.19 -24.28 11.40
N ILE A 41 -24.13 -24.74 12.06
CA ILE A 41 -22.80 -24.81 11.46
C ILE A 41 -22.86 -26.08 10.60
N PRO A 42 -22.90 -25.99 9.25
CA PRO A 42 -22.69 -27.20 8.46
C PRO A 42 -21.38 -27.80 8.95
N THR A 43 -21.41 -29.05 9.41
CA THR A 43 -20.18 -29.80 9.67
C THR A 43 -19.27 -29.53 8.49
N PRO A 44 -18.02 -29.04 8.71
CA PRO A 44 -17.12 -28.83 7.60
C PRO A 44 -17.16 -30.11 6.76
N PRO A 45 -17.37 -30.02 5.44
CA PRO A 45 -17.32 -31.23 4.63
C PRO A 45 -16.03 -31.95 5.01
N LYS A 46 -16.07 -33.29 5.15
CA LYS A 46 -14.89 -34.14 5.44
C LYS A 46 -13.71 -33.94 4.45
N VAL A 47 -13.88 -33.04 3.48
CA VAL A 47 -12.90 -32.50 2.55
C VAL A 47 -11.90 -31.54 3.22
N PHE A 48 -12.17 -31.00 4.42
CA PHE A 48 -11.19 -30.14 5.12
C PHE A 48 -10.00 -30.92 5.72
N ASP A 49 -10.13 -32.22 5.97
CA ASP A 49 -9.01 -33.11 6.34
C ASP A 49 -8.19 -33.57 5.12
N ALA A 50 -8.62 -33.23 3.90
CA ALA A 50 -7.98 -33.64 2.64
C ALA A 50 -7.50 -32.47 1.77
N MET A 51 -7.50 -31.24 2.30
CA MET A 51 -6.83 -30.09 1.67
C MET A 51 -5.38 -30.00 2.16
N SER A 52 -4.60 -31.04 1.87
CA SER A 52 -3.16 -30.86 1.70
C SER A 52 -2.98 -29.89 0.54
N TRP A 53 -2.46 -28.70 0.82
CA TRP A 53 -2.12 -27.72 -0.22
C TRP A 53 -1.15 -28.41 -1.19
N PRO A 54 -1.46 -28.56 -2.49
CA PRO A 54 -0.54 -29.18 -3.42
C PRO A 54 0.71 -28.30 -3.50
N ASN A 55 1.80 -28.85 -3.01
CA ASN A 55 3.13 -28.27 -3.10
C ASN A 55 3.51 -28.28 -4.60
N VAL A 56 3.35 -27.14 -5.28
CA VAL A 56 3.71 -27.01 -6.69
C VAL A 56 5.23 -27.00 -6.77
N GLY A 57 5.78 -28.18 -7.09
CA GLY A 57 7.20 -28.37 -7.34
C GLY A 57 7.68 -27.43 -8.44
N LEU A 58 8.70 -26.63 -8.10
CA LEU A 58 9.50 -25.88 -9.06
C LEU A 58 10.13 -26.86 -10.06
N ALA A 59 9.67 -26.85 -11.31
CA ALA A 59 10.36 -27.50 -12.42
C ALA A 59 11.74 -26.84 -12.59
N LYS A 60 12.78 -27.66 -12.50
CA LYS A 60 14.19 -27.26 -12.60
C LYS A 60 14.79 -27.93 -13.82
N ASP A 61 14.53 -27.36 -14.99
CA ASP A 61 15.16 -27.78 -16.25
C ASP A 61 16.48 -27.03 -16.47
N ALA A 62 17.59 -27.73 -16.29
CA ALA A 62 18.87 -27.47 -16.96
C ALA A 62 19.71 -28.78 -16.98
N PRO A 63 20.50 -29.03 -18.04
CA PRO A 63 20.81 -30.37 -18.50
C PRO A 63 21.93 -31.07 -17.73
N GLN A 64 21.78 -32.40 -17.62
CA GLN A 64 22.75 -33.32 -17.05
C GLN A 64 23.96 -33.54 -17.98
N VAL A 65 25.15 -33.55 -17.38
CA VAL A 65 26.35 -34.23 -17.89
C VAL A 65 26.45 -35.56 -17.16
N SER A 66 26.68 -36.63 -17.93
CA SER A 66 26.62 -38.03 -17.54
C SER A 66 27.95 -38.59 -17.02
N VAL A 67 27.82 -39.77 -16.38
CA VAL A 67 28.69 -40.97 -16.38
C VAL A 67 29.26 -41.38 -15.01
N GLY A 68 28.96 -42.64 -14.63
CA GLY A 68 29.77 -43.48 -13.72
C GLY A 68 29.00 -44.10 -12.53
N THR A 69 28.08 -45.05 -12.72
CA THR A 69 28.27 -46.53 -12.69
C THR A 69 28.29 -47.15 -11.28
N GLU A 70 27.21 -47.90 -10.99
CA GLU A 70 27.07 -49.12 -10.18
C GLU A 70 27.56 -49.17 -8.72
N GLN A 71 26.62 -49.36 -7.79
CA GLN A 71 26.57 -50.61 -7.03
C GLN A 71 25.21 -50.82 -6.35
N ALA A 72 24.71 -52.05 -6.51
CA ALA A 72 23.47 -52.55 -5.94
C ALA A 72 23.62 -52.74 -4.43
N GLY A 73 22.69 -52.17 -3.67
CA GLY A 73 22.57 -52.33 -2.24
C GLY A 73 21.10 -52.25 -1.86
N ASP A 74 20.55 -53.41 -1.54
CA ASP A 74 19.27 -53.64 -0.90
C ASP A 74 19.10 -52.72 0.33
N SER A 75 18.13 -51.80 0.26
CA SER A 75 17.70 -51.05 1.43
C SER A 75 16.22 -50.71 1.30
N THR A 76 15.43 -51.39 2.13
CA THR A 76 14.11 -50.98 2.58
C THR A 76 14.07 -49.47 2.84
N HIS A 77 13.48 -48.73 1.91
CA HIS A 77 13.09 -47.33 2.12
C HIS A 77 11.96 -47.30 3.15
N ALA A 78 12.34 -47.21 4.42
CA ALA A 78 11.48 -46.64 5.44
C ALA A 78 11.05 -45.26 4.94
N LEU A 79 9.76 -45.11 4.68
CA LEU A 79 9.08 -43.82 4.55
C LEU A 79 9.41 -43.01 5.80
N ALA A 80 10.46 -42.20 5.71
CA ALA A 80 10.71 -41.13 6.65
C ALA A 80 9.52 -40.18 6.50
N ALA A 81 8.51 -40.39 7.33
CA ALA A 81 7.60 -39.34 7.74
C ALA A 81 8.50 -38.16 8.08
N SER A 82 8.53 -37.19 7.16
CA SER A 82 9.12 -35.90 7.45
C SER A 82 8.33 -35.43 8.66
N GLU A 83 8.98 -35.45 9.82
CA GLU A 83 8.49 -34.76 11.01
C GLU A 83 8.27 -33.32 10.54
N GLU A 84 7.03 -33.04 10.13
CA GLU A 84 6.53 -31.70 9.89
C GLU A 84 6.75 -31.02 11.22
N GLY A 85 7.87 -30.29 11.32
CA GLY A 85 8.30 -29.65 12.54
C GLY A 85 7.10 -28.91 13.07
N GLU A 86 6.64 -29.33 14.26
CA GLU A 86 5.54 -28.68 14.94
C GLU A 86 5.81 -27.19 14.87
N ASP A 87 4.93 -26.47 14.18
CA ASP A 87 5.08 -25.08 13.80
C ASP A 87 5.05 -24.26 15.09
N GLU A 88 6.19 -24.24 15.80
CA GLU A 88 6.28 -23.75 17.17
C GLU A 88 5.82 -22.30 17.15
N ILE A 89 4.75 -22.02 17.89
CA ILE A 89 4.23 -20.66 18.01
C ILE A 89 5.40 -19.79 18.47
N PRO A 90 5.83 -18.82 17.65
CA PRO A 90 7.04 -18.07 17.92
C PRO A 90 6.94 -17.36 19.27
N ARG A 91 8.08 -17.16 19.94
CA ARG A 91 8.12 -16.53 21.26
C ARG A 91 7.60 -15.09 21.20
N ILE A 92 6.32 -14.93 21.54
CA ILE A 92 5.64 -13.64 21.57
C ILE A 92 6.10 -12.86 22.81
N PRO A 93 6.52 -11.59 22.67
CA PRO A 93 6.86 -10.75 23.81
C PRO A 93 5.68 -10.61 24.77
N SER A 94 5.95 -10.63 26.08
CA SER A 94 4.91 -10.40 27.08
C SER A 94 4.29 -8.99 26.98
N MET A 95 3.02 -8.80 27.34
CA MET A 95 2.40 -7.47 27.32
C MET A 95 3.07 -6.49 28.27
N ARG A 96 3.56 -6.98 29.43
CA ARG A 96 4.28 -6.16 30.42
C ARG A 96 5.57 -5.55 29.86
N SER A 97 6.22 -6.22 28.91
CA SER A 97 7.43 -5.68 28.27
C SER A 97 7.11 -4.65 27.19
N LEU A 98 5.92 -4.72 26.59
CA LEU A 98 5.46 -3.76 25.57
C LEU A 98 4.85 -2.50 26.18
N ARG A 99 4.12 -2.61 27.30
CA ARG A 99 3.47 -1.47 27.97
C ARG A 99 3.37 -1.67 29.49
N SER A 100 3.48 -0.56 30.22
CA SER A 100 3.26 -0.51 31.67
C SER A 100 1.78 -0.42 32.07
N THR A 101 0.92 0.10 31.19
CA THR A 101 -0.49 0.33 31.46
C THR A 101 -1.39 -0.82 31.00
N LYS A 102 -2.49 -1.06 31.72
CA LYS A 102 -3.50 -2.07 31.36
C LYS A 102 -4.00 -1.86 29.91
N PRO A 103 -4.13 -2.93 29.10
CA PRO A 103 -4.66 -2.82 27.74
C PRO A 103 -6.11 -2.32 27.74
N SER A 104 -6.47 -1.61 26.67
CA SER A 104 -7.84 -1.12 26.46
C SER A 104 -8.80 -2.28 26.19
N VAL A 105 -9.99 -2.24 26.77
CA VAL A 105 -11.08 -3.20 26.51
C VAL A 105 -11.58 -3.15 25.06
N LEU A 106 -11.31 -2.06 24.34
CA LEU A 106 -11.71 -1.87 22.94
C LEU A 106 -10.83 -2.65 21.94
N LEU A 107 -9.72 -3.25 22.41
CA LEU A 107 -8.82 -3.99 21.52
C LEU A 107 -9.52 -5.17 20.82
N LYS A 108 -10.49 -5.80 21.48
CA LYS A 108 -11.28 -6.89 20.89
C LYS A 108 -12.02 -6.47 19.61
N ASN A 109 -12.50 -5.23 19.55
CA ASN A 109 -13.18 -4.72 18.36
C ASN A 109 -12.17 -4.43 17.23
N ASN A 110 -11.01 -3.90 17.59
CA ASN A 110 -9.95 -3.57 16.63
C ASN A 110 -9.26 -4.81 16.06
N VAL A 111 -9.26 -5.94 16.78
CA VAL A 111 -8.71 -7.21 16.26
C VAL A 111 -9.47 -7.67 15.03
N VAL A 112 -10.79 -7.44 14.96
CA VAL A 112 -11.61 -7.78 13.78
C VAL A 112 -11.10 -7.03 12.53
N ASP A 113 -10.73 -5.75 12.67
CA ASP A 113 -10.14 -4.95 11.59
C ASP A 113 -8.82 -5.52 11.08
N LEU A 114 -7.93 -5.94 11.99
CA LEU A 114 -6.64 -6.54 11.63
C LEU A 114 -6.80 -7.92 10.99
N LEU A 115 -7.63 -8.79 11.59
CA LEU A 115 -7.86 -10.15 11.08
C LEU A 115 -8.53 -10.12 9.70
N TYR A 116 -9.47 -9.19 9.49
CA TYR A 116 -10.08 -9.01 8.17
C TYR A 116 -9.05 -8.58 7.13
N ALA A 117 -8.23 -7.57 7.42
CA ALA A 117 -7.20 -7.13 6.47
C ALA A 117 -6.18 -8.25 6.16
N TYR A 118 -5.81 -9.06 7.16
CA TYR A 118 -4.96 -10.24 7.00
C TYR A 118 -5.62 -11.31 6.11
N ALA A 119 -6.84 -11.75 6.45
CA ALA A 119 -7.54 -12.80 5.72
C ALA A 119 -7.85 -12.38 4.27
N PHE A 120 -8.21 -11.11 4.07
CA PHE A 120 -8.42 -10.54 2.74
C PHE A 120 -7.13 -10.60 1.91
N ALA A 121 -6.02 -10.15 2.47
CA ALA A 121 -4.72 -10.20 1.81
C ALA A 121 -4.29 -11.64 1.49
N LYS A 122 -4.47 -12.58 2.42
CA LYS A 122 -4.17 -14.00 2.18
C LYS A 122 -5.01 -14.58 1.06
N ARG A 123 -6.31 -14.28 0.97
CA ARG A 123 -7.15 -14.73 -0.16
C ARG A 123 -6.72 -14.09 -1.49
N LEU A 124 -6.50 -12.79 -1.51
CA LEU A 124 -6.18 -12.05 -2.73
C LEU A 124 -4.86 -12.52 -3.36
N TYR A 125 -3.91 -12.95 -2.53
CA TYR A 125 -2.60 -13.42 -2.96
C TYR A 125 -2.45 -14.94 -2.88
N ASN A 126 -3.54 -15.70 -2.74
CA ASN A 126 -3.52 -17.17 -2.61
C ASN A 126 -2.56 -17.71 -1.53
N GLY A 127 -2.28 -16.91 -0.50
CA GLY A 127 -1.34 -17.22 0.55
C GLY A 127 0.09 -16.73 0.33
N ASP A 128 0.47 -16.43 -0.92
CA ASP A 128 1.83 -16.10 -1.37
C ASP A 128 2.07 -14.58 -1.36
N TRP A 129 2.20 -14.02 -0.17
CA TRP A 129 2.45 -12.59 -0.01
C TRP A 129 3.88 -12.17 -0.36
N GLU A 130 4.81 -13.13 -0.47
CA GLU A 130 6.24 -12.86 -0.70
C GLU A 130 6.54 -12.38 -2.12
N ASP A 131 5.68 -12.69 -3.08
CA ASP A 131 5.84 -12.30 -4.50
C ASP A 131 5.71 -10.79 -4.70
N ASP A 132 4.76 -10.15 -4.00
CA ASP A 132 4.61 -8.69 -3.98
C ASP A 132 4.30 -8.14 -2.57
N PRO A 133 5.32 -8.06 -1.69
CA PRO A 133 5.12 -7.62 -0.31
C PRO A 133 4.59 -6.18 -0.24
N HIS A 134 4.96 -5.32 -1.20
CA HIS A 134 4.53 -3.92 -1.23
C HIS A 134 3.06 -3.79 -1.65
N GLY A 135 2.61 -4.59 -2.61
CA GLY A 135 1.21 -4.67 -3.02
C GLY A 135 0.33 -5.17 -1.90
N VAL A 136 0.72 -6.29 -1.26
CA VAL A 136 0.02 -6.84 -0.09
C VAL A 136 -0.10 -5.77 1.01
N ALA A 137 0.96 -5.01 1.26
CA ALA A 137 0.94 -3.97 2.30
C ALA A 137 0.00 -2.83 1.95
N ASN A 138 -0.07 -2.47 0.68
CA ASN A 138 -0.99 -1.46 0.20
C ASN A 138 -2.45 -1.91 0.35
N VAL A 139 -2.74 -3.20 0.13
CA VAL A 139 -4.07 -3.78 0.38
C VAL A 139 -4.38 -3.74 1.88
N VAL A 140 -3.48 -4.24 2.73
CA VAL A 140 -3.66 -4.22 4.19
C VAL A 140 -3.89 -2.80 4.71
N PHE A 141 -3.15 -1.79 4.25
CA PHE A 141 -3.35 -0.40 4.68
C PHE A 141 -4.61 0.25 4.10
N THR A 142 -5.04 -0.16 2.91
CA THR A 142 -6.31 0.30 2.33
C THR A 142 -7.50 -0.22 3.14
N LEU A 143 -7.41 -1.46 3.61
CA LEU A 143 -8.48 -2.14 4.34
C LEU A 143 -8.55 -1.74 5.82
N SER A 144 -7.41 -1.75 6.51
CA SER A 144 -7.35 -1.57 7.97
C SER A 144 -7.21 -0.11 8.37
N ASP A 145 -8.25 0.42 9.00
CA ASP A 145 -8.23 1.76 9.59
C ASP A 145 -7.39 1.83 10.87
N VAL A 146 -7.32 0.71 11.60
CA VAL A 146 -6.51 0.63 12.82
C VAL A 146 -5.03 0.76 12.46
N LEU A 147 -4.57 0.19 11.35
CA LEU A 147 -3.19 0.26 10.90
C LEU A 147 -2.87 1.56 10.16
N SER A 148 -3.76 2.03 9.29
CA SER A 148 -3.49 3.21 8.43
C SER A 148 -3.79 4.54 9.10
N ARG A 149 -4.90 4.63 9.83
CA ARG A 149 -5.45 5.87 10.42
C ARG A 149 -5.39 5.91 11.94
N ASN A 150 -4.91 4.84 12.58
CA ASN A 150 -4.95 4.67 14.04
C ASN A 150 -6.38 4.76 14.60
N ALA A 151 -7.37 4.28 13.85
CA ALA A 151 -8.75 4.24 14.34
C ALA A 151 -8.89 3.32 15.56
N VAL A 152 -9.90 3.61 16.38
CA VAL A 152 -10.31 2.80 17.52
C VAL A 152 -11.81 2.63 17.43
N PHE A 153 -12.26 1.38 17.34
CA PHE A 153 -13.67 1.05 17.20
C PHE A 153 -14.29 0.76 18.57
N GLU A 154 -15.36 1.48 18.90
CA GLU A 154 -16.13 1.24 20.12
C GLU A 154 -17.01 0.00 20.03
N LYS A 155 -17.42 -0.37 18.81
CA LYS A 155 -18.30 -1.51 18.52
C LYS A 155 -17.76 -2.32 17.35
N VAL A 156 -17.94 -3.64 17.40
CA VAL A 156 -17.56 -4.58 16.33
C VAL A 156 -18.26 -4.25 15.01
N VAL A 157 -19.56 -3.90 15.07
CA VAL A 157 -20.34 -3.54 13.88
C VAL A 157 -19.69 -2.37 13.14
N ALA A 158 -19.27 -1.32 13.86
CA ALA A 158 -18.61 -0.16 13.24
C ALA A 158 -17.29 -0.54 12.54
N ALA A 159 -16.53 -1.50 13.08
CA ALA A 159 -15.35 -2.03 12.43
C ALA A 159 -15.72 -2.75 11.12
N ILE A 160 -16.71 -3.65 11.15
CA ILE A 160 -17.18 -4.39 9.96
C ILE A 160 -17.63 -3.42 8.85
N LEU A 161 -18.38 -2.38 9.18
CA LEU A 161 -18.87 -1.42 8.18
C LEU A 161 -17.72 -0.69 7.49
N SER A 162 -16.75 -0.22 8.28
CA SER A 162 -15.55 0.42 7.73
C SER A 162 -14.77 -0.53 6.82
N LEU A 163 -14.59 -1.80 7.24
CA LEU A 163 -13.90 -2.82 6.45
C LEU A 163 -14.58 -3.09 5.09
N LEU A 164 -15.91 -3.21 5.08
CA LEU A 164 -16.68 -3.44 3.85
C LEU A 164 -16.61 -2.24 2.90
N GLU A 165 -16.69 -1.03 3.43
CA GLU A 165 -16.51 0.20 2.64
C GLU A 165 -15.08 0.27 2.06
N ASN A 166 -14.06 -0.01 2.88
CA ASN A 166 -12.67 0.00 2.45
C ASN A 166 -12.37 -1.10 1.42
N ALA A 167 -13.03 -2.26 1.50
CA ALA A 167 -12.88 -3.34 0.53
C ALA A 167 -13.28 -2.93 -0.89
N GLN A 168 -14.28 -2.04 -1.04
CA GLN A 168 -14.68 -1.51 -2.35
C GLN A 168 -13.59 -0.63 -3.00
N ARG A 169 -12.64 -0.12 -2.21
CA ARG A 169 -11.51 0.68 -2.70
C ARG A 169 -10.35 -0.18 -3.19
N VAL A 170 -10.39 -1.49 -2.96
CA VAL A 170 -9.37 -2.41 -3.46
C VAL A 170 -9.71 -2.73 -4.93
N PRO A 171 -8.82 -2.42 -5.88
CA PRO A 171 -9.10 -2.64 -7.30
C PRO A 171 -9.17 -4.15 -7.60
N GLY A 172 -10.14 -4.54 -8.45
CA GLY A 172 -10.26 -5.91 -8.94
C GLY A 172 -10.90 -6.90 -7.96
N THR A 173 -11.47 -6.44 -6.84
CA THR A 173 -12.09 -7.33 -5.85
C THR A 173 -13.62 -7.27 -5.91
N SER A 174 -14.26 -8.43 -5.83
CA SER A 174 -15.72 -8.54 -5.79
C SER A 174 -16.25 -8.28 -4.37
N GLN A 175 -17.50 -7.83 -4.29
CA GLN A 175 -18.22 -7.74 -3.02
C GLN A 175 -18.43 -9.10 -2.37
N GLU A 176 -18.49 -10.17 -3.16
CA GLU A 176 -18.57 -11.53 -2.61
C GLU A 176 -17.31 -11.87 -1.81
N LEU A 177 -16.12 -11.52 -2.32
CA LEU A 177 -14.87 -11.77 -1.62
C LEU A 177 -14.85 -11.13 -0.23
N SER A 178 -15.34 -9.90 -0.08
CA SER A 178 -15.39 -9.24 1.23
C SER A 178 -16.31 -9.96 2.23
N VAL A 179 -17.42 -10.52 1.75
CA VAL A 179 -18.32 -11.35 2.55
C VAL A 179 -17.67 -12.68 2.93
N TRP A 180 -16.98 -13.36 2.00
CA TRP A 180 -16.23 -14.59 2.28
C TRP A 180 -15.13 -14.38 3.32
N VAL A 181 -14.43 -13.25 3.28
CA VAL A 181 -13.38 -12.92 4.25
C VAL A 181 -13.97 -12.75 5.66
N LEU A 182 -15.17 -12.16 5.81
CA LEU A 182 -15.83 -12.09 7.12
C LEU A 182 -16.10 -13.48 7.72
N ARG A 183 -16.37 -14.49 6.88
CA ARG A 183 -16.51 -15.87 7.32
C ARG A 183 -15.20 -16.42 7.86
N ASP A 184 -14.08 -16.16 7.18
CA ASP A 184 -12.77 -16.57 7.68
C ASP A 184 -12.43 -15.88 9.00
N VAL A 185 -12.75 -14.60 9.12
CA VAL A 185 -12.56 -13.86 10.38
C VAL A 185 -13.37 -14.50 11.50
N ALA A 186 -14.63 -14.87 11.25
CA ALA A 186 -15.43 -15.60 12.24
C ALA A 186 -14.75 -16.93 12.65
N LEU A 187 -14.21 -17.69 11.69
CA LEU A 187 -13.47 -18.93 11.95
C LEU A 187 -12.21 -18.69 12.81
N LEU A 188 -11.42 -17.67 12.48
CA LEU A 188 -10.22 -17.31 13.25
C LEU A 188 -10.58 -16.93 14.69
N LEU A 189 -11.66 -16.19 14.89
CA LEU A 189 -12.11 -15.70 16.20
C LEU A 189 -12.56 -16.82 17.16
N PHE A 190 -12.84 -18.04 16.68
CA PHE A 190 -13.22 -19.16 17.55
C PHE A 190 -12.07 -19.73 18.37
N HIS A 191 -10.82 -19.55 17.93
CA HIS A 191 -9.66 -20.14 18.58
C HIS A 191 -8.58 -19.10 18.83
N LYS A 192 -8.18 -18.95 20.09
CA LYS A 192 -7.10 -18.04 20.50
C LYS A 192 -5.81 -18.29 19.71
N THR A 193 -5.44 -19.56 19.53
CA THR A 193 -4.24 -19.97 18.79
C THR A 193 -4.26 -19.47 17.34
N LEU A 194 -5.41 -19.55 16.67
CA LEU A 194 -5.57 -19.07 15.29
C LEU A 194 -5.47 -17.54 15.20
N VAL A 195 -6.07 -16.81 16.15
CA VAL A 195 -5.93 -15.35 16.20
C VAL A 195 -4.48 -14.94 16.44
N VAL A 196 -3.81 -15.58 17.39
CA VAL A 196 -2.40 -15.31 17.68
C VAL A 196 -1.51 -15.60 16.47
N ARG A 197 -1.71 -16.74 15.79
CA ARG A 197 -0.99 -17.12 14.56
C ARG A 197 -1.23 -16.12 13.44
N ALA A 198 -2.48 -15.75 13.15
CA ALA A 198 -2.83 -14.79 12.12
C ALA A 198 -2.22 -13.40 12.39
N LEU A 199 -2.25 -12.93 13.63
CA LEU A 199 -1.64 -11.65 14.01
C LEU A 199 -0.12 -11.68 13.95
N TRP A 200 0.49 -12.83 14.27
CA TRP A 200 1.92 -13.03 14.11
C TRP A 200 2.33 -13.01 12.64
N ASP A 201 1.60 -13.71 11.79
CA ASP A 201 1.85 -13.72 10.33
C ASP A 201 1.69 -12.31 9.74
N LEU A 202 0.67 -11.57 10.17
CA LEU A 202 0.49 -10.18 9.79
C LEU A 202 1.70 -9.33 10.22
N TYR A 203 2.24 -9.57 11.41
CA TYR A 203 3.45 -8.91 11.87
C TYR A 203 4.67 -9.24 11.00
N THR A 204 4.97 -10.52 10.77
CA THR A 204 6.17 -10.95 10.03
C THR A 204 6.18 -10.38 8.62
N PHE A 205 5.03 -10.41 7.97
CA PHE A 205 4.81 -9.77 6.68
C PHE A 205 5.07 -8.25 6.73
N LEU A 206 4.46 -7.52 7.66
CA LEU A 206 4.65 -6.06 7.77
C LEU A 206 6.09 -5.68 8.13
N GLU A 207 6.77 -6.49 8.95
CA GLU A 207 8.18 -6.34 9.26
C GLU A 207 9.05 -6.54 8.01
N ARG A 208 8.76 -7.58 7.22
CA ARG A 208 9.46 -7.82 5.95
C ARG A 208 9.33 -6.62 5.01
N VAL A 209 8.14 -6.07 4.85
CA VAL A 209 7.89 -4.86 4.04
C VAL A 209 8.66 -3.66 4.57
N HIS A 210 8.73 -3.49 5.90
CA HIS A 210 9.54 -2.44 6.51
C HIS A 210 11.03 -2.58 6.16
N VAL A 211 11.59 -3.79 6.29
CA VAL A 211 12.99 -4.11 5.97
C VAL A 211 13.30 -3.82 4.50
N LEU A 212 12.45 -4.29 3.58
CA LEU A 212 12.57 -4.05 2.14
C LEU A 212 12.49 -2.56 1.81
N THR A 213 11.54 -1.83 2.39
CA THR A 213 11.43 -0.38 2.19
C THR A 213 12.67 0.35 2.68
N ARG A 214 13.24 -0.08 3.81
CA ARG A 214 14.46 0.52 4.38
C ARG A 214 15.68 0.24 3.50
N SER A 215 15.82 -0.97 2.94
CA SER A 215 16.92 -1.31 2.04
C SER A 215 16.86 -0.50 0.74
N GLU A 216 15.67 -0.36 0.14
CA GLU A 216 15.46 0.48 -1.04
C GLU A 216 15.82 1.95 -0.79
N ILE A 217 15.42 2.50 0.36
CA ILE A 217 15.76 3.88 0.73
C ILE A 217 17.28 4.05 0.86
N LYS A 218 17.98 3.07 1.45
CA LYS A 218 19.46 3.08 1.54
C LYS A 218 20.09 3.06 0.15
N GLU A 219 19.63 2.19 -0.76
CA GLU A 219 20.17 2.10 -2.12
C GLU A 219 19.90 3.37 -2.94
N MET A 220 18.71 3.97 -2.82
CA MET A 220 18.43 5.27 -3.45
C MET A 220 19.37 6.38 -2.94
N ARG A 221 19.68 6.41 -1.64
CA ARG A 221 20.63 7.37 -1.06
C ARG A 221 22.04 7.15 -1.58
N LYS A 222 22.51 5.90 -1.67
CA LYS A 222 23.81 5.55 -2.27
C LYS A 222 23.88 5.97 -3.73
N LYS A 223 22.87 5.65 -4.55
CA LYS A 223 22.79 6.07 -5.97
C LYS A 223 22.82 7.60 -6.10
N LYS A 224 22.08 8.33 -5.24
CA LYS A 224 22.10 9.80 -5.23
C LYS A 224 23.48 10.37 -4.86
N ALA A 225 24.17 9.77 -3.89
CA ALA A 225 25.53 10.16 -3.52
C ALA A 225 26.53 9.91 -4.66
N ARG A 226 26.45 8.76 -5.33
CA ARG A 226 27.26 8.43 -6.52
C ARG A 226 27.03 9.42 -7.66
N MET A 227 25.76 9.75 -7.96
CA MET A 227 25.42 10.74 -8.97
C MET A 227 25.96 12.14 -8.62
N LYS A 228 25.85 12.58 -7.36
CA LYS A 228 26.41 13.87 -6.92
C LYS A 228 27.94 13.89 -7.03
N LYS A 229 28.62 12.79 -6.69
CA LYS A 229 30.07 12.63 -6.86
C LYS A 229 30.45 12.68 -8.34
N GLN A 230 29.75 11.95 -9.20
CA GLN A 230 29.99 11.94 -10.64
C GLN A 230 29.78 13.34 -11.27
N GLU A 231 28.74 14.06 -10.84
CA GLU A 231 28.49 15.43 -11.28
C GLU A 231 29.60 16.39 -10.84
N ARG A 232 30.09 16.29 -9.59
CA ARG A 232 31.25 17.06 -9.12
C ARG A 232 32.50 16.76 -9.95
N MET A 233 32.76 15.49 -10.26
CA MET A 233 33.88 15.09 -11.12
C MET A 233 33.74 15.63 -12.54
N ARG A 234 32.53 15.66 -13.10
CA ARG A 234 32.26 16.25 -14.42
C ARG A 234 32.50 17.76 -14.42
N ARG A 235 32.09 18.48 -13.37
CA ARG A 235 32.37 19.91 -13.23
C ARG A 235 33.86 20.22 -13.14
N LEU A 236 34.60 19.43 -12.35
CA LEU A 236 36.05 19.59 -12.25
C LEU A 236 36.75 19.35 -13.59
N ARG A 237 36.34 18.32 -14.34
CA ARG A 237 36.84 18.06 -15.71
C ARG A 237 36.52 19.18 -16.70
N ARG A 238 35.43 19.92 -16.51
CA ARG A 238 35.07 21.08 -17.36
C ARG A 238 35.86 22.34 -17.02
N GLN A 239 36.40 22.45 -15.81
CA GLN A 239 37.21 23.60 -15.39
C GLN A 239 38.67 23.48 -15.84
N GLN A 240 39.19 22.26 -15.95
CA GLN A 240 40.57 22.01 -16.39
C GLN A 240 40.98 22.69 -17.73
N PRO A 241 40.16 22.67 -18.80
CA PRO A 241 40.54 23.32 -20.06
C PRO A 241 40.64 24.85 -19.94
N HIS A 242 39.79 25.47 -19.12
CA HIS A 242 39.83 26.92 -18.91
C HIS A 242 41.08 27.34 -18.12
N GLU A 243 41.47 26.57 -17.12
CA GLU A 243 42.72 26.79 -16.38
C GLU A 243 43.94 26.60 -17.30
N GLN A 244 43.95 25.56 -18.14
CA GLN A 244 45.02 25.35 -19.13
C GLN A 244 45.08 26.47 -20.18
N GLN A 245 43.95 26.99 -20.65
CA GLN A 245 43.91 28.14 -21.55
C GLN A 245 44.42 29.41 -20.87
N GLN A 246 44.01 29.69 -19.64
CA GLN A 246 44.51 30.85 -18.88
C GLN A 246 46.03 30.76 -18.65
N GLN A 247 46.56 29.59 -18.29
CA GLN A 247 48.00 29.38 -18.16
C GLN A 247 48.73 29.59 -19.50
N LYS A 248 48.17 29.10 -20.62
CA LYS A 248 48.73 29.35 -21.96
C LYS A 248 48.75 30.84 -22.32
N HIS A 249 47.69 31.58 -22.01
CA HIS A 249 47.64 33.02 -22.26
C HIS A 249 48.62 33.80 -21.36
N GLN A 250 48.77 33.43 -20.09
CA GLN A 250 49.76 34.03 -19.19
C GLN A 250 51.20 33.74 -19.62
N ALA A 251 51.49 32.53 -20.09
CA ALA A 251 52.79 32.16 -20.64
C ALA A 251 53.10 32.94 -21.93
N ALA A 252 52.11 33.11 -22.82
CA ALA A 252 52.27 33.92 -24.03
C ALA A 252 52.55 35.41 -23.70
N ALA A 253 51.90 35.97 -22.68
CA ALA A 253 52.08 37.37 -22.28
C ALA A 253 53.44 37.64 -21.59
N SER A 254 54.08 36.64 -21.02
CA SER A 254 55.37 36.76 -20.33
C SER A 254 56.58 36.41 -21.20
N THR A 255 56.35 36.01 -22.46
CA THR A 255 57.46 35.79 -23.41
C THR A 255 58.01 37.16 -23.82
N PRO A 256 59.26 37.52 -23.46
CA PRO A 256 59.83 38.83 -23.78
C PRO A 256 59.89 39.00 -25.30
N LEU A 257 59.44 40.14 -25.81
CA LEU A 257 59.66 40.56 -27.19
C LEU A 257 61.16 40.58 -27.46
N LYS A 258 61.70 39.48 -27.99
CA LYS A 258 63.05 39.43 -28.52
C LYS A 258 63.03 40.28 -29.78
N GLY A 259 63.73 41.41 -29.74
CA GLY A 259 63.77 42.40 -30.82
C GLY A 259 64.21 41.78 -32.15
N PRO A 260 63.89 42.46 -33.28
CA PRO A 260 64.18 41.97 -34.62
C PRO A 260 65.69 42.00 -34.84
N ALA A 261 66.33 40.84 -34.73
CA ALA A 261 67.68 40.62 -35.22
C ALA A 261 67.61 39.54 -36.29
N ASP A 262 67.80 40.02 -37.52
CA ASP A 262 68.35 39.34 -38.68
C ASP A 262 67.57 38.17 -39.29
N ALA A 263 67.06 38.46 -40.49
CA ALA A 263 66.55 37.52 -41.45
C ALA A 263 67.68 36.58 -41.92
N GLU A 264 67.48 35.29 -41.75
CA GLU A 264 68.21 34.25 -42.50
C GLU A 264 67.24 33.24 -43.13
N PRO A 265 67.62 32.64 -44.27
CA PRO A 265 66.69 32.03 -45.19
C PRO A 265 66.39 30.56 -44.86
N ASN A 266 65.12 30.24 -45.06
CA ASN A 266 64.53 28.94 -45.40
C ASN A 266 65.50 27.86 -45.92
N PRO A 267 65.40 26.63 -45.38
CA PRO A 267 65.33 25.48 -46.27
C PRO A 267 64.23 24.46 -45.90
N GLN A 268 63.52 24.10 -46.97
CA GLN A 268 62.83 22.87 -47.38
C GLN A 268 62.20 21.86 -46.38
N PRO A 269 61.07 21.24 -46.78
CA PRO A 269 60.36 20.25 -46.00
C PRO A 269 60.87 18.83 -46.29
N ASP A 270 61.26 18.09 -45.25
CA ASP A 270 61.50 16.67 -45.35
C ASP A 270 60.73 15.87 -44.29
N SER A 271 60.11 14.81 -44.80
CA SER A 271 59.70 13.55 -44.15
C SER A 271 58.78 13.58 -42.91
N GLN A 272 57.48 13.38 -43.18
CA GLN A 272 56.54 12.80 -42.23
C GLN A 272 56.76 11.27 -42.09
N PRO A 273 56.73 10.70 -40.87
CA PRO A 273 56.46 9.29 -40.70
C PRO A 273 54.99 9.03 -40.36
N LEU A 274 54.46 8.05 -41.09
CA LEU A 274 53.18 7.36 -40.95
C LEU A 274 52.93 6.93 -39.48
N ALA A 275 51.92 7.49 -38.83
CA ALA A 275 51.44 7.03 -37.53
C ALA A 275 49.95 6.66 -37.58
N GLN A 276 49.73 5.38 -37.87
CA GLN A 276 48.67 4.49 -37.41
C GLN A 276 47.37 5.12 -36.87
N GLN A 277 46.38 5.17 -37.75
CA GLN A 277 44.97 5.45 -37.49
C GLN A 277 44.34 4.25 -36.77
N LYS A 278 44.15 4.33 -35.45
CA LYS A 278 43.34 3.34 -34.70
C LYS A 278 41.87 3.72 -34.78
N HIS A 279 41.08 2.86 -35.40
CA HIS A 279 39.63 2.95 -35.49
C HIS A 279 38.99 2.92 -34.10
N ALA A 280 38.20 3.94 -33.78
CA ALA A 280 37.25 3.91 -32.66
C ALA A 280 35.87 3.52 -33.22
N THR A 281 35.41 2.33 -32.88
CA THR A 281 34.07 1.82 -33.17
C THR A 281 33.03 2.51 -32.30
N THR A 282 32.13 3.26 -32.92
CA THR A 282 30.96 3.89 -32.30
C THR A 282 29.87 2.83 -32.10
N SER A 283 29.62 2.40 -30.86
CA SER A 283 28.47 1.52 -30.55
C SER A 283 27.20 2.35 -30.33
N THR A 284 26.27 2.25 -31.27
CA THR A 284 24.92 2.79 -31.20
C THR A 284 24.09 1.99 -30.19
N ILE A 285 23.72 2.58 -29.05
CA ILE A 285 22.78 1.99 -28.10
C ILE A 285 21.37 2.51 -28.42
N SER A 286 20.54 1.59 -28.91
CA SER A 286 19.12 1.77 -29.20
C SER A 286 18.33 2.03 -27.91
N ARG A 287 17.41 3.00 -27.94
CA ARG A 287 16.58 3.45 -26.82
C ARG A 287 15.13 3.05 -27.07
N ALA A 288 14.60 2.12 -26.28
CA ALA A 288 13.21 1.71 -26.29
C ALA A 288 12.27 2.78 -25.70
N PRO A 289 10.98 2.84 -26.15
CA PRO A 289 10.02 3.84 -25.72
C PRO A 289 9.41 3.56 -24.34
N LYS A 290 8.97 4.66 -23.71
CA LYS A 290 8.48 4.73 -22.34
C LYS A 290 6.95 4.76 -22.37
N ILE A 291 6.31 3.78 -21.74
CA ILE A 291 4.86 3.72 -21.55
C ILE A 291 4.45 4.73 -20.45
N GLU A 292 3.45 5.53 -20.76
CA GLU A 292 2.87 6.60 -19.95
C GLU A 292 1.64 6.06 -19.21
N SER A 293 1.62 6.16 -17.88
CA SER A 293 0.51 5.73 -17.03
C SER A 293 -0.38 6.92 -16.66
N GLN A 294 -1.68 6.76 -16.94
CA GLN A 294 -2.79 7.69 -16.79
C GLN A 294 -3.17 7.96 -15.32
N GLU A 295 -3.71 9.16 -15.03
CA GLU A 295 -3.94 9.72 -13.69
C GLU A 295 -5.30 9.37 -13.04
N ASP A 296 -5.28 9.47 -11.71
CA ASP A 296 -6.35 9.22 -10.73
C ASP A 296 -7.49 10.27 -10.76
N SER A 297 -8.74 9.81 -10.64
CA SER A 297 -9.92 10.64 -10.41
C SER A 297 -10.14 10.91 -8.92
N THR A 298 -10.45 12.18 -8.60
CA THR A 298 -10.66 12.68 -7.23
C THR A 298 -12.15 12.57 -6.87
N ILE A 299 -12.49 11.85 -5.79
CA ILE A 299 -13.86 11.74 -5.26
C ILE A 299 -14.07 12.80 -4.16
N VAL A 300 -15.17 13.55 -4.28
CA VAL A 300 -15.63 14.58 -3.34
C VAL A 300 -16.44 13.91 -2.23
N LEU A 301 -15.99 14.03 -0.97
CA LEU A 301 -16.74 13.56 0.22
C LEU A 301 -17.87 14.54 0.56
N THR A 302 -19.10 14.03 0.62
CA THR A 302 -20.27 14.73 1.18
C THR A 302 -20.33 14.61 2.71
N ARG A 303 -20.94 15.63 3.33
CA ARG A 303 -20.95 15.92 4.77
C ARG A 303 -21.90 14.98 5.55
N LEU A 304 -21.43 14.45 6.68
CA LEU A 304 -22.19 13.55 7.58
C LEU A 304 -23.31 14.27 8.37
N PRO A 305 -24.40 13.55 8.73
CA PRO A 305 -25.51 14.09 9.52
C PRO A 305 -25.20 14.20 11.03
N SER A 306 -26.08 14.88 11.77
CA SER A 306 -25.91 15.40 13.14
C SER A 306 -25.88 14.34 14.26
N LYS A 307 -25.44 14.78 15.44
CA LYS A 307 -25.04 13.99 16.64
C LYS A 307 -26.10 13.09 17.32
N THR A 308 -27.28 12.90 16.75
CA THR A 308 -28.37 12.13 17.39
C THR A 308 -28.82 10.90 16.60
N ALA A 309 -28.23 10.61 15.44
CA ALA A 309 -28.59 9.42 14.68
C ALA A 309 -28.07 8.16 15.37
N THR A 310 -28.94 7.16 15.52
CA THR A 310 -28.52 5.83 16.00
C THR A 310 -27.70 5.12 14.92
N ALA A 311 -26.95 4.08 15.29
CA ALA A 311 -26.16 3.33 14.34
C ALA A 311 -27.02 2.65 13.25
N GLU A 312 -28.29 2.36 13.56
CA GLU A 312 -29.28 1.83 12.62
C GLU A 312 -29.75 2.93 11.65
N ASP A 313 -30.03 4.15 12.13
CA ASP A 313 -30.40 5.28 11.26
C ASP A 313 -29.30 5.63 10.26
N ILE A 314 -28.03 5.57 10.68
CA ILE A 314 -26.87 5.82 9.82
C ILE A 314 -26.75 4.72 8.76
N TRP A 315 -27.01 3.47 9.14
CA TRP A 315 -26.99 2.33 8.24
C TRP A 315 -28.08 2.42 7.17
N ASP A 316 -29.32 2.67 7.60
CA ASP A 316 -30.46 2.80 6.69
C ASP A 316 -30.31 4.00 5.75
N ALA A 317 -29.77 5.12 6.25
CA ALA A 317 -29.46 6.29 5.42
C ALA A 317 -28.39 5.99 4.37
N GLN A 318 -27.38 5.16 4.70
CA GLN A 318 -26.32 4.79 3.77
C GLN A 318 -26.83 3.80 2.70
N VAL A 319 -27.60 2.79 3.10
CA VAL A 319 -28.27 1.85 2.16
C VAL A 319 -29.22 2.60 1.23
N ALA A 320 -29.96 3.59 1.73
CA ALA A 320 -30.83 4.44 0.91
C ALA A 320 -30.04 5.35 -0.05
N ALA A 321 -28.88 5.85 0.36
CA ALA A 321 -28.00 6.65 -0.50
C ALA A 321 -27.38 5.82 -1.63
N GLU A 322 -26.99 4.58 -1.35
CA GLU A 322 -26.47 3.63 -2.35
C GLU A 322 -27.53 3.28 -3.39
N ARG A 323 -28.77 2.96 -2.98
CA ARG A 323 -29.88 2.74 -3.94
C ARG A 323 -30.13 3.93 -4.85
N LYS A 324 -30.09 5.15 -4.30
CA LYS A 324 -30.26 6.39 -5.09
C LYS A 324 -29.10 6.63 -6.06
N LEU A 325 -27.88 6.19 -5.72
CA LEU A 325 -26.72 6.29 -6.61
C LEU A 325 -26.83 5.27 -7.75
N GLU A 326 -27.25 4.03 -7.46
CA GLU A 326 -27.51 3.00 -8.47
C GLU A 326 -28.61 3.43 -9.45
N GLU A 327 -29.72 3.98 -8.94
CA GLU A 327 -30.82 4.50 -9.77
C GLU A 327 -30.36 5.63 -10.70
N LYS A 328 -29.49 6.54 -10.21
CA LYS A 328 -28.88 7.59 -11.03
C LYS A 328 -27.90 7.05 -12.07
N LEU A 329 -27.13 6.00 -11.75
CA LEU A 329 -26.23 5.36 -12.71
C LEU A 329 -27.00 4.66 -13.83
N HIS A 330 -28.13 4.04 -13.53
CA HIS A 330 -29.01 3.45 -14.55
C HIS A 330 -29.66 4.50 -15.46
N LEU A 331 -30.08 5.65 -14.91
CA LEU A 331 -30.65 6.75 -15.70
C LEU A 331 -29.60 7.45 -16.59
N THR A 332 -28.35 7.55 -16.12
CA THR A 332 -27.25 8.19 -16.88
C THR A 332 -26.65 7.28 -17.96
N ALA A 333 -26.65 5.96 -17.75
CA ALA A 333 -26.25 4.98 -18.77
C ALA A 333 -27.15 5.05 -20.03
N GLY A 334 -28.44 5.35 -19.87
CA GLY A 334 -29.37 5.58 -20.98
C GLY A 334 -29.16 6.91 -21.73
N ALA A 335 -28.63 7.93 -21.05
CA ALA A 335 -28.34 9.24 -21.63
C ALA A 335 -26.98 9.28 -22.36
N SER A 336 -25.97 8.58 -21.82
CA SER A 336 -24.60 8.53 -22.38
C SER A 336 -24.55 7.95 -23.80
N ALA A 337 -25.42 6.99 -24.13
CA ALA A 337 -25.51 6.41 -25.47
C ALA A 337 -26.00 7.39 -26.56
N LYS A 338 -26.70 8.47 -26.18
CA LYS A 338 -27.15 9.53 -27.10
C LYS A 338 -26.10 10.63 -27.25
N GLU A 339 -25.32 10.89 -26.21
CA GLU A 339 -24.28 11.92 -26.19
C GLU A 339 -23.03 11.50 -27.00
N THR A 340 -22.65 10.22 -26.98
CA THR A 340 -21.52 9.69 -27.77
C THR A 340 -21.74 9.78 -29.28
N LYS A 341 -23.00 9.76 -29.76
CA LYS A 341 -23.34 9.97 -31.17
C LYS A 341 -23.19 11.44 -31.59
N HIS A 342 -23.56 12.38 -30.72
CA HIS A 342 -23.40 13.81 -30.99
C HIS A 342 -21.92 14.21 -30.97
N GLU A 343 -21.13 13.68 -30.03
CA GLU A 343 -19.70 14.01 -29.91
C GLU A 343 -18.85 13.39 -31.05
N LEU A 344 -19.23 12.21 -31.54
CA LEU A 344 -18.59 11.62 -32.73
C LEU A 344 -18.87 12.44 -34.00
N ASN A 345 -20.07 13.02 -34.12
CA ASN A 345 -20.45 13.87 -35.24
C ASN A 345 -19.75 15.25 -35.19
N THR A 346 -19.57 15.84 -34.00
CA THR A 346 -18.81 17.11 -33.87
C THR A 346 -17.32 16.90 -34.11
N ARG A 347 -16.73 15.76 -33.68
CA ARG A 347 -15.33 15.43 -34.00
C ARG A 347 -15.10 15.21 -35.50
N LYS A 348 -16.06 14.61 -36.21
CA LYS A 348 -15.99 14.49 -37.68
C LYS A 348 -16.08 15.86 -38.38
N ALA A 349 -16.93 16.77 -37.89
CA ALA A 349 -17.04 18.13 -38.42
C ALA A 349 -15.78 18.99 -38.19
N VAL A 350 -15.13 18.88 -37.02
CA VAL A 350 -13.88 19.59 -36.73
C VAL A 350 -12.72 19.04 -37.57
N LYS A 351 -12.67 17.73 -37.80
CA LYS A 351 -11.63 17.11 -38.63
C LYS A 351 -11.75 17.50 -40.11
N ALA A 352 -12.98 17.66 -40.62
CA ALA A 352 -13.24 18.19 -41.96
C ALA A 352 -12.78 19.66 -42.11
N LYS A 353 -13.05 20.50 -41.09
CA LYS A 353 -12.63 21.92 -41.09
C LYS A 353 -11.11 22.12 -41.03
N ASN A 354 -10.37 21.23 -40.36
CA ASN A 354 -8.91 21.29 -40.34
C ASN A 354 -8.28 20.80 -41.65
N GLN A 355 -8.91 19.85 -42.35
CA GLN A 355 -8.46 19.40 -43.66
C GLN A 355 -8.65 20.45 -44.77
N GLU A 356 -9.61 21.35 -44.62
CA GLU A 356 -9.77 22.51 -45.51
C GLU A 356 -8.73 23.60 -45.26
N ARG A 357 -8.20 23.72 -44.04
CA ARG A 357 -7.13 24.69 -43.72
C ARG A 357 -5.75 24.30 -44.25
N GLU A 358 -5.51 23.02 -44.53
CA GLU A 358 -4.22 22.56 -45.08
C GLU A 358 -4.11 22.69 -46.62
N LYS A 359 -5.17 23.12 -47.32
CA LYS A 359 -5.18 23.23 -48.79
C LYS A 359 -5.16 24.67 -49.33
N GLY A 360 -4.97 25.69 -48.49
CA GLY A 360 -4.98 27.10 -48.88
C GLY A 360 -3.59 27.73 -49.06
N SER A 361 -3.11 27.72 -50.31
CA SER A 361 -2.16 28.60 -51.03
C SER A 361 -0.88 29.20 -50.41
N PRO A 362 0.19 29.38 -51.23
CA PRO A 362 1.49 29.90 -50.84
C PRO A 362 1.60 31.41 -51.00
N LEU A 363 2.12 32.13 -50.00
CA LEU A 363 2.56 33.52 -50.14
C LEU A 363 3.87 33.78 -49.37
N GLN A 364 4.91 34.03 -50.16
CA GLN A 364 5.99 35.03 -50.06
C GLN A 364 6.81 35.19 -48.76
N PRO A 365 8.16 35.25 -48.86
CA PRO A 365 9.05 35.51 -47.72
C PRO A 365 9.22 37.01 -47.48
N SER A 366 8.88 37.49 -46.27
CA SER A 366 9.34 38.78 -45.76
C SER A 366 10.48 38.57 -44.78
N SER A 367 11.63 39.14 -45.13
CA SER A 367 12.86 39.19 -44.35
C SER A 367 12.75 40.24 -43.25
N VAL A 368 12.54 39.83 -41.99
CA VAL A 368 12.66 40.71 -40.81
C VAL A 368 13.12 39.91 -39.58
N LEU A 369 14.36 40.17 -39.15
CA LEU A 369 14.95 40.05 -37.79
C LEU A 369 14.95 38.66 -37.10
N ASP A 370 15.97 37.86 -37.41
CA ASP A 370 16.44 36.73 -36.59
C ASP A 370 17.38 37.21 -35.47
N ALA A 371 16.87 37.36 -34.25
CA ALA A 371 17.73 37.48 -33.04
C ALA A 371 17.13 36.91 -31.73
N ASP A 372 15.84 36.56 -31.65
CA ASP A 372 15.20 36.23 -30.36
C ASP A 372 14.85 34.75 -30.11
N ILE A 373 15.21 33.84 -31.02
CA ILE A 373 14.84 32.41 -30.91
C ILE A 373 15.70 31.65 -29.87
N GLY A 374 16.86 32.19 -29.47
CA GLY A 374 17.81 31.51 -28.56
C GLY A 374 17.41 31.50 -27.07
N CYS A 375 16.62 32.47 -26.60
CA CYS A 375 16.29 32.60 -25.17
C CYS A 375 15.18 31.63 -24.71
N HIS A 376 14.25 31.28 -25.60
CA HIS A 376 13.12 30.41 -25.24
C HIS A 376 13.52 28.93 -25.01
N GLU A 377 14.55 28.44 -25.71
CA GLU A 377 14.98 27.04 -25.59
C GLU A 377 15.75 26.76 -24.28
N ILE A 378 16.48 27.75 -23.76
CA ILE A 378 17.22 27.64 -22.49
C ILE A 378 16.23 27.64 -21.31
N ALA A 379 15.21 28.51 -21.32
CA ALA A 379 14.17 28.54 -20.30
C ALA A 379 13.36 27.23 -20.23
N SER A 380 13.13 26.58 -21.37
CA SER A 380 12.44 25.28 -21.43
C SER A 380 13.27 24.12 -20.84
N LYS A 381 14.60 24.13 -20.99
CA LYS A 381 15.48 23.09 -20.42
C LYS A 381 15.60 23.20 -18.90
N GLU A 382 15.61 24.41 -18.35
CA GLU A 382 15.71 24.61 -16.90
C GLU A 382 14.43 24.20 -16.14
N THR A 383 13.26 24.54 -16.68
CA THR A 383 11.97 24.18 -16.07
C THR A 383 11.77 22.65 -16.00
N ASN A 384 12.14 21.93 -17.06
CA ASN A 384 12.11 20.46 -17.09
C ASN A 384 13.02 19.82 -16.03
N SER A 385 14.21 20.40 -15.80
CA SER A 385 15.17 19.89 -14.79
C SER A 385 14.63 20.05 -13.36
N VAL A 386 14.04 21.22 -13.06
CA VAL A 386 13.44 21.50 -11.74
C VAL A 386 12.25 20.58 -11.46
N GLN A 387 11.37 20.37 -12.44
CA GLN A 387 10.24 19.45 -12.32
C GLN A 387 10.67 18.00 -12.05
N GLN A 388 11.70 17.51 -12.75
CA GLN A 388 12.26 16.17 -12.50
C GLN A 388 12.86 16.03 -11.11
N MET A 389 13.57 17.06 -10.62
CA MET A 389 14.08 17.07 -9.23
C MET A 389 12.95 17.03 -8.20
N ASN A 390 11.88 17.77 -8.43
CA ASN A 390 10.73 17.79 -7.53
C ASN A 390 9.99 16.45 -7.52
N LYS A 391 9.79 15.80 -8.68
CA LYS A 391 9.20 14.46 -8.76
C LYS A 391 10.03 13.42 -8.00
N LYS A 392 11.36 13.44 -8.16
CA LYS A 392 12.28 12.56 -7.41
C LYS A 392 12.23 12.81 -5.90
N LYS A 393 12.21 14.07 -5.46
CA LYS A 393 12.08 14.42 -4.03
C LYS A 393 10.75 13.91 -3.45
N LYS A 394 9.63 14.12 -4.13
CA LYS A 394 8.31 13.62 -3.73
C LYS A 394 8.29 12.08 -3.61
N MET A 395 8.90 11.36 -4.57
CA MET A 395 9.00 9.90 -4.53
C MET A 395 9.78 9.38 -3.31
N VAL A 396 10.93 9.98 -3.00
CA VAL A 396 11.73 9.60 -1.82
C VAL A 396 10.97 9.86 -0.52
N LEU A 397 10.24 10.97 -0.43
CA LEU A 397 9.43 11.29 0.73
C LEU A 397 8.27 10.30 0.92
N ARG A 398 7.58 9.93 -0.18
CA ARG A 398 6.53 8.90 -0.17
C ARG A 398 7.07 7.55 0.32
N LYS A 399 8.22 7.10 -0.20
CA LYS A 399 8.86 5.85 0.27
C LYS A 399 9.25 5.91 1.76
N LYS A 400 9.78 7.05 2.23
CA LYS A 400 10.10 7.23 3.65
C LYS A 400 8.84 7.14 4.53
N LYS A 401 7.73 7.76 4.10
CA LYS A 401 6.44 7.68 4.81
C LYS A 401 5.91 6.23 4.85
N LYS A 402 5.96 5.52 3.71
CA LYS A 402 5.58 4.09 3.64
C LYS A 402 6.40 3.22 4.60
N GLY A 403 7.72 3.39 4.62
CA GLY A 403 8.58 2.61 5.52
C GLY A 403 8.31 2.88 7.01
N SER A 404 8.01 4.14 7.36
CA SER A 404 7.60 4.51 8.71
C SER A 404 6.22 3.95 9.09
N LEU A 405 5.28 3.94 8.14
CA LEU A 405 3.94 3.38 8.35
C LEU A 405 4.01 1.86 8.56
N ALA A 406 4.76 1.15 7.71
CA ALA A 406 4.99 -0.29 7.85
C ALA A 406 5.61 -0.64 9.21
N GLN A 407 6.58 0.16 9.68
CA GLN A 407 7.17 -0.05 11.01
C GLN A 407 6.16 0.10 12.14
N MET A 408 5.33 1.15 12.07
CA MET A 408 4.30 1.41 13.08
C MET A 408 3.24 0.29 13.07
N ALA A 409 2.82 -0.14 11.89
CA ALA A 409 1.86 -1.21 11.70
C ALA A 409 2.40 -2.55 12.22
N ALA A 410 3.66 -2.89 11.92
CA ALA A 410 4.32 -4.08 12.46
C ALA A 410 4.32 -4.07 14.00
N ARG A 411 4.70 -2.94 14.62
CA ARG A 411 4.65 -2.80 16.09
C ARG A 411 3.25 -2.96 16.66
N LYS A 412 2.24 -2.46 15.97
CA LYS A 412 0.83 -2.66 16.35
C LYS A 412 0.44 -4.13 16.25
N ALA A 413 0.77 -4.81 15.16
CA ALA A 413 0.48 -6.23 14.99
C ALA A 413 1.09 -7.07 16.12
N VAL A 414 2.36 -6.84 16.49
CA VAL A 414 2.99 -7.49 17.67
C VAL A 414 2.23 -7.18 18.95
N TYR A 415 1.83 -5.92 19.16
CA TYR A 415 1.06 -5.54 20.34
C TYR A 415 -0.29 -6.26 20.42
N PHE A 416 -1.00 -6.36 19.30
CA PHE A 416 -2.25 -7.12 19.22
C PHE A 416 -2.01 -8.62 19.42
N CYS A 417 -0.92 -9.17 18.91
CA CYS A 417 -0.52 -10.57 19.09
C CYS A 417 -0.23 -10.87 20.58
N ALA A 418 0.57 -10.04 21.26
CA ALA A 418 0.83 -10.17 22.70
C ALA A 418 -0.45 -10.02 23.54
N TRP A 419 -1.32 -9.08 23.17
CA TRP A 419 -2.61 -8.91 23.84
C TRP A 419 -3.49 -10.14 23.64
N ALA A 420 -3.53 -10.68 22.42
CA ALA A 420 -4.26 -11.90 22.09
C ALA A 420 -3.65 -13.14 22.76
N ASN A 421 -2.37 -13.12 23.10
CA ASN A 421 -1.74 -14.23 23.80
C ASN A 421 -2.04 -14.20 25.32
N GLU A 422 -2.06 -13.03 25.95
CA GLU A 422 -2.18 -12.92 27.42
C GLU A 422 -3.59 -12.60 27.93
N CYS A 423 -4.31 -11.71 27.25
CA CYS A 423 -5.57 -11.15 27.74
C CYS A 423 -6.81 -11.77 27.09
N PHE A 424 -6.59 -12.72 26.20
CA PHE A 424 -7.62 -13.29 25.35
C PHE A 424 -8.25 -14.48 26.04
N ASP A 425 -9.45 -14.24 26.54
CA ASP A 425 -10.34 -15.25 27.13
C ASP A 425 -11.28 -15.74 26.03
N GLU A 426 -11.32 -17.05 25.81
CA GLU A 426 -12.11 -17.68 24.73
C GLU A 426 -13.60 -17.34 24.84
N ALA A 427 -14.13 -17.19 26.06
CA ALA A 427 -15.53 -16.84 26.29
C ALA A 427 -15.89 -15.46 25.71
N ASN A 428 -15.01 -14.46 25.85
CA ASN A 428 -15.28 -13.09 25.42
C ASN A 428 -15.23 -12.91 23.90
N LEU A 429 -14.51 -13.79 23.21
CA LEU A 429 -14.28 -13.66 21.78
C LEU A 429 -15.16 -14.59 20.95
N GLY A 430 -15.58 -15.72 21.52
CA GLY A 430 -16.70 -16.49 20.99
C GLY A 430 -17.92 -15.61 20.75
N ASP A 431 -18.22 -14.69 21.69
CA ASP A 431 -19.30 -13.69 21.51
C ASP A 431 -19.07 -12.77 20.32
N VAL A 432 -17.82 -12.33 20.08
CA VAL A 432 -17.46 -11.50 18.92
C VAL A 432 -17.57 -12.32 17.64
N GLY A 433 -17.09 -13.57 17.61
CA GLY A 433 -17.21 -14.47 16.48
C GLY A 433 -18.66 -14.80 16.13
N VAL A 434 -19.51 -15.02 17.13
CA VAL A 434 -20.97 -15.19 16.97
C VAL A 434 -21.61 -13.93 16.42
N LEU A 435 -21.23 -12.75 16.93
CA LEU A 435 -21.73 -11.47 16.42
C LEU A 435 -21.33 -11.23 14.96
N VAL A 436 -20.07 -11.49 14.60
CA VAL A 436 -19.57 -11.41 13.22
C VAL A 436 -20.35 -12.37 12.33
N SER A 437 -20.54 -13.62 12.77
CA SER A 437 -21.31 -14.64 12.03
C SER A 437 -22.77 -14.24 11.82
N ARG A 438 -23.41 -13.65 12.84
CA ARG A 438 -24.79 -13.15 12.73
C ARG A 438 -24.88 -12.01 11.72
N LYS A 439 -23.98 -11.02 11.81
CA LYS A 439 -23.96 -9.88 10.88
C LYS A 439 -23.64 -10.30 9.45
N LEU A 440 -22.78 -11.30 9.29
CA LEU A 440 -22.52 -11.94 8.01
C LEU A 440 -23.80 -12.55 7.43
N HIS A 441 -24.54 -13.32 8.23
CA HIS A 441 -25.78 -13.95 7.80
C HIS A 441 -26.85 -12.91 7.39
N GLU A 442 -27.03 -11.85 8.20
CA GLU A 442 -27.93 -10.74 7.87
C GLU A 442 -27.56 -10.08 6.53
N ARG A 443 -26.26 -9.90 6.26
CA ARG A 443 -25.80 -9.33 4.98
C ARG A 443 -26.02 -10.26 3.81
N CYS A 444 -25.78 -11.57 3.95
CA CYS A 444 -26.06 -12.55 2.90
C CYS A 444 -27.55 -12.55 2.53
N GLN A 445 -28.45 -12.60 3.52
CA GLN A 445 -29.90 -12.53 3.28
C GLN A 445 -30.30 -11.24 2.55
N SER A 446 -29.73 -10.10 2.96
CA SER A 446 -30.00 -8.82 2.29
C SER A 446 -29.53 -8.80 0.83
N LEU A 447 -28.44 -9.48 0.49
CA LEU A 447 -27.93 -9.57 -0.88
C LEU A 447 -28.78 -10.52 -1.74
N GLU A 448 -29.21 -11.65 -1.19
CA GLU A 448 -30.12 -12.59 -1.85
C GLU A 448 -31.46 -11.91 -2.19
N GLN A 449 -32.06 -11.20 -1.23
CA GLN A 449 -33.29 -10.43 -1.45
C GLN A 449 -33.09 -9.36 -2.55
N ALA A 450 -31.96 -8.66 -2.55
CA ALA A 450 -31.65 -7.68 -3.58
C ALA A 450 -31.51 -8.33 -4.98
N ALA A 451 -30.88 -9.51 -5.07
CA ALA A 451 -30.75 -10.26 -6.33
C ALA A 451 -32.10 -10.75 -6.86
N GLU A 452 -32.98 -11.25 -5.99
CA GLU A 452 -34.34 -11.67 -6.37
C GLU A 452 -35.17 -10.49 -6.89
N THR A 453 -35.08 -9.32 -6.24
CA THR A 453 -35.80 -8.12 -6.71
C THR A 453 -35.30 -7.65 -8.08
N LYS A 454 -33.99 -7.76 -8.36
CA LYS A 454 -33.41 -7.45 -9.67
C LYS A 454 -33.82 -8.43 -10.77
N THR A 455 -34.16 -9.68 -10.42
CA THR A 455 -34.58 -10.71 -11.39
C THR A 455 -36.07 -10.59 -11.76
N LYS A 456 -36.88 -10.00 -10.87
CA LYS A 456 -38.32 -9.80 -11.07
C LYS A 456 -38.66 -8.51 -11.84
N MET A 457 -37.72 -7.57 -11.92
CA MET A 457 -37.80 -6.37 -12.75
C MET A 457 -37.24 -6.65 -14.14
#